data_AF-A0A534DQJ6-F1
#
_entry.id   AF-A0A534DQJ6-F1
#
_cell.length_a   1.000
_cell.length_b   1.000
_cell.length_c   1.000
_cell.angle_alpha   90.00
_cell.angle_beta   90.00
_cell.angle_gamma   90.00
#
_symmetry.space_group_name_H-M   'P 1'
#
loop_
_entity.id
_entity.type
_entity.pdbx_description
1 polymer ?
#
loop_
_entity_poly.entity_id
_entity_poly.type
_entity_poly.pdbx_seq_one_letter_code
_entity_poly.pdbx_strand_id
1 'polypeptide(L)'
;MIRSIVDAAHSGRSAPTLIVMLPPAYSGPEDFVRAGFVAAARERRLDVDLAFAALELRHVADRTVLTELWQELLSPARARGRAVWLGGISFGAYLALCCAERHPGELAGLCVLAPWLGTHLITGEIARAPDVHAWEAGEPAEDDE
;
A
#
# COMPACT_ATOMS: atom_id res chain seq x y z
N MET A 1 4.43 8.78 13.77
CA MET A 1 3.00 8.48 13.66
C MET A 1 2.46 8.99 12.33
N ILE A 2 2.24 8.08 11.41
CA ILE A 2 1.65 8.28 10.10
C ILE A 2 0.24 8.77 10.31
N ARG A 3 0.00 9.99 9.82
CA ARG A 3 -1.34 10.56 9.75
C ARG A 3 -2.23 9.63 8.94
N SER A 4 -3.37 9.21 9.50
CA SER A 4 -4.31 8.35 8.81
C SER A 4 -5.76 8.74 9.10
N ILE A 5 -6.65 8.45 8.14
CA ILE A 5 -8.10 8.43 8.36
C ILE A 5 -8.50 6.97 8.52
N VAL A 6 -9.21 6.65 9.59
CA VAL A 6 -9.73 5.30 9.84
C VAL A 6 -11.25 5.31 9.81
N ASP A 7 -11.82 4.34 9.11
CA ASP A 7 -13.26 4.09 9.06
C ASP A 7 -13.54 2.66 9.50
N ALA A 8 -14.20 2.51 10.65
CA ALA A 8 -14.54 1.20 11.22
C ALA A 8 -15.86 0.67 10.63
N ALA A 9 -15.93 -0.63 10.34
CA ALA A 9 -17.17 -1.26 9.88
C ALA A 9 -18.28 -1.22 10.92
N HIS A 10 -17.91 -1.26 12.20
CA HIS A 10 -18.83 -1.33 13.31
C HIS A 10 -18.39 -0.41 14.45
N SER A 11 -19.36 0.25 15.08
CA SER A 11 -19.11 0.99 16.32
C SER A 11 -18.73 0.03 17.45
N GLY A 12 -17.62 0.29 18.14
CA GLY A 12 -17.25 -0.41 19.38
C GLY A 12 -16.55 -1.77 19.21
N ARG A 13 -16.32 -2.24 17.98
CA ARG A 13 -15.47 -3.42 17.72
C ARG A 13 -14.65 -3.25 16.45
N SER A 14 -13.47 -3.86 16.43
CA SER A 14 -12.67 -3.97 15.21
C SER A 14 -13.16 -5.10 14.32
N ALA A 15 -13.17 -4.87 13.01
CA ALA A 15 -13.44 -5.91 12.03
C ALA A 15 -12.28 -6.92 11.96
N PRO A 16 -12.55 -8.20 11.61
CA PRO A 16 -11.51 -9.22 11.47
C PRO A 16 -10.49 -8.88 10.37
N THR A 17 -10.88 -8.02 9.40
CA THR A 17 -10.02 -7.56 8.31
C THR A 17 -9.75 -6.06 8.44
N LEU A 18 -8.50 -5.66 8.16
CA LEU A 18 -8.10 -4.26 7.95
C LEU A 18 -7.56 -4.11 6.54
N ILE A 19 -8.02 -3.11 5.81
CA ILE A 19 -7.40 -2.69 4.54
C ILE A 19 -6.73 -1.33 4.76
N VAL A 20 -5.40 -1.32 4.66
CA VAL A 20 -4.62 -0.08 4.66
C VAL A 20 -4.38 0.34 3.22
N MET A 21 -4.74 1.57 2.85
CA MET A 21 -4.63 2.10 1.48
C MET A 21 -3.69 3.30 1.43
N LEU A 22 -2.75 3.25 0.48
CA LEU A 22 -1.75 4.29 0.23
C LEU A 22 -2.13 5.16 -0.97
N PRO A 23 -2.13 6.50 -0.84
CA PRO A 23 -2.52 7.41 -1.91
C PRO A 23 -1.49 7.44 -3.04
N PRO A 24 -1.86 7.96 -4.23
CA PRO A 24 -0.87 8.33 -5.23
C PRO A 24 0.01 9.49 -4.73
N ALA A 25 1.11 9.76 -5.43
CA ALA A 25 1.97 10.90 -5.12
C ALA A 25 1.18 12.21 -5.16
N TYR A 26 1.50 13.14 -4.25
CA TYR A 26 0.85 14.45 -4.12
C TYR A 26 -0.65 14.43 -3.77
N SER A 27 -1.15 13.30 -3.24
CA SER A 27 -2.52 13.13 -2.75
C SER A 27 -2.55 12.72 -1.27
N GLY A 28 -3.72 12.81 -0.66
CA GLY A 28 -3.92 12.55 0.77
C GLY A 28 -5.02 11.52 1.08
N PRO A 29 -5.08 11.04 2.33
CA PRO A 29 -6.14 10.15 2.83
C PRO A 29 -7.57 10.59 2.50
N GLU A 30 -7.79 11.90 2.51
CA GLU A 30 -9.07 12.59 2.27
C GLU A 30 -9.60 12.30 0.87
N ASP A 31 -8.70 12.07 -0.09
CA ASP A 31 -9.06 11.83 -1.47
C ASP A 31 -9.76 10.48 -1.62
N PHE A 32 -9.39 9.46 -0.83
CA PHE A 32 -10.11 8.18 -0.82
C PHE A 32 -11.54 8.32 -0.30
N VAL A 33 -11.71 9.09 0.77
CA VAL A 33 -13.04 9.35 1.35
C VAL A 33 -13.90 10.12 0.34
N ARG A 34 -13.34 11.19 -0.25
CA ARG A 34 -14.02 12.00 -1.27
C ARG A 34 -14.35 11.20 -2.53
N ALA A 35 -13.48 10.28 -2.94
CA ALA A 35 -13.71 9.38 -4.06
C ALA A 35 -14.72 8.25 -3.77
N GLY A 36 -15.22 8.14 -2.54
CA GLY A 36 -16.30 7.22 -2.17
C GLY A 36 -15.86 5.81 -1.80
N PHE A 37 -14.58 5.57 -1.48
CA PHE A 37 -14.11 4.23 -1.07
C PHE A 37 -14.85 3.73 0.18
N VAL A 38 -15.01 4.60 1.17
CA VAL A 38 -15.78 4.30 2.39
C VAL A 38 -17.23 3.99 2.03
N ALA A 39 -17.90 4.89 1.30
CA ALA A 39 -19.29 4.72 0.91
C ALA A 39 -19.50 3.39 0.17
N ALA A 40 -18.64 3.06 -0.80
CA ALA A 40 -18.73 1.83 -1.56
C ALA A 40 -18.60 0.57 -0.69
N ALA A 41 -17.70 0.56 0.30
CA ALA A 41 -17.53 -0.55 1.23
C ALA A 41 -18.75 -0.72 2.16
N ARG A 42 -19.31 0.40 2.63
CA ARG A 42 -20.48 0.40 3.54
C ARG A 42 -21.77 0.04 2.82
N GLU A 43 -21.99 0.53 1.59
CA GLU A 43 -23.11 0.12 0.74
C GLU A 43 -23.13 -1.39 0.49
N ARG A 44 -21.95 -2.00 0.33
CA ARG A 44 -21.79 -3.45 0.16
C ARG A 44 -21.81 -4.24 1.47
N ARG A 45 -21.94 -3.55 2.62
CA ARG A 45 -21.94 -4.15 3.98
C ARG A 45 -20.72 -5.04 4.24
N LEU A 46 -19.54 -4.60 3.79
CA LEU A 46 -18.30 -5.34 4.04
C LEU A 46 -17.88 -5.22 5.52
N ASP A 47 -17.62 -6.36 6.17
CA ASP A 47 -17.06 -6.43 7.54
C ASP A 47 -15.53 -6.22 7.50
N VAL A 48 -15.14 -5.03 7.06
CA VAL A 48 -13.74 -4.60 6.93
C VAL A 48 -13.57 -3.18 7.46
N ASP A 49 -12.54 -2.95 8.28
CA ASP A 49 -12.11 -1.60 8.62
C ASP A 49 -11.18 -1.09 7.51
N LEU A 50 -11.28 0.21 7.22
CA LEU A 50 -10.44 0.89 6.24
C LEU A 50 -9.53 1.88 6.97
N ALA A 51 -8.27 1.92 6.57
CA ALA A 51 -7.32 2.94 7.00
C ALA A 51 -6.66 3.57 5.77
N PHE A 52 -6.77 4.88 5.61
CA PHE A 52 -6.13 5.64 4.55
C PHE A 52 -4.94 6.37 5.15
N ALA A 53 -3.73 5.96 4.79
CA ALA A 53 -2.50 6.47 5.37
C ALA A 53 -1.94 7.61 4.50
N ALA A 54 -1.49 8.71 5.12
CA ALA A 54 -0.85 9.79 4.39
C ALA A 54 0.54 9.35 3.94
N LEU A 55 0.91 9.75 2.73
CA LEU A 55 2.25 9.55 2.22
C LEU A 55 3.06 10.83 2.34
N GLU A 56 4.13 10.79 3.13
CA GLU A 56 5.08 11.90 3.23
C GLU A 56 6.29 11.62 2.32
N LEU A 57 6.25 12.17 1.11
CA LEU A 57 7.26 11.92 0.06
C LEU A 57 8.71 12.20 0.49
N ARG A 58 8.91 13.06 1.50
CA ARG A 58 10.23 13.38 2.05
C ARG A 58 10.95 12.18 2.69
N HIS A 59 10.21 11.17 3.15
CA HIS A 59 10.72 9.96 3.82
C HIS A 59 10.81 8.75 2.86
N VAL A 60 10.67 8.99 1.55
CA VAL A 60 10.74 7.92 0.55
C VAL A 60 12.16 7.74 0.03
N ALA A 61 12.95 8.82 0.02
CA ALA A 61 14.35 8.77 -0.41
C ALA A 61 15.23 7.93 0.53
N ASP A 62 14.94 7.93 1.84
CA ASP A 62 15.66 7.13 2.85
C ASP A 62 14.95 5.79 3.18
N ARG A 63 13.90 5.44 2.42
CA ARG A 63 13.08 4.22 2.59
C ARG A 63 12.53 4.01 4.02
N THR A 64 12.57 5.03 4.89
CA THR A 64 12.07 4.96 6.28
C THR A 64 10.55 4.81 6.31
N VAL A 65 9.86 5.35 5.31
CA VAL A 65 8.40 5.24 5.14
C VAL A 65 7.90 3.79 5.18
N LEU A 66 8.67 2.82 4.67
CA LEU A 66 8.28 1.41 4.66
C LEU A 66 8.34 0.80 6.06
N THR A 67 9.39 1.15 6.81
CA THR A 67 9.57 0.73 8.20
C THR A 67 8.50 1.35 9.09
N GLU A 68 8.22 2.65 8.94
CA GLU A 68 7.17 3.35 9.67
C GLU A 68 5.78 2.76 9.37
N LEU A 69 5.46 2.53 8.09
CA LEU A 69 4.22 1.89 7.67
C LEU A 69 4.04 0.54 8.34
N TRP A 70 5.10 -0.27 8.35
CA TRP A 70 5.08 -1.58 8.98
C TRP A 70 4.84 -1.50 10.49
N GLN A 71 5.64 -0.70 11.19
CA GLN A 71 5.63 -0.66 12.65
C GLN A 71 4.38 0.03 13.21
N GLU A 72 3.87 1.04 12.53
CA GLU A 72 2.80 1.87 13.07
C GLU A 72 1.39 1.41 12.67
N LEU A 73 1.23 0.84 11.46
CA LEU A 73 -0.09 0.48 10.93
C LEU A 73 -0.28 -1.03 10.76
N LEU A 74 0.70 -1.72 10.17
CA LEU A 74 0.53 -3.11 9.74
C LEU A 74 0.78 -4.12 10.87
N SER A 75 1.97 -4.09 11.46
CA SER A 75 2.38 -4.98 12.55
C SER A 75 1.42 -4.95 13.75
N PRO A 76 0.96 -3.77 14.24
CA PRO A 76 0.03 -3.73 15.37
C PRO A 76 -1.36 -4.32 15.05
N ALA A 77 -1.83 -4.19 13.81
CA ALA A 77 -3.11 -4.78 13.42
C ALA A 77 -3.01 -6.31 13.32
N ARG A 78 -1.89 -6.81 12.80
CA ARG A 78 -1.60 -8.25 12.73
C ARG A 78 -1.44 -8.89 14.11
N ALA A 79 -0.72 -8.21 15.02
CA ALA A 79 -0.57 -8.68 16.40
C ALA A 79 -1.90 -8.83 17.16
N ARG A 80 -2.96 -8.15 16.69
CA ARG A 80 -4.34 -8.30 17.18
C ARG A 80 -5.13 -9.42 16.48
N GLY A 81 -4.47 -10.27 15.69
CA GLY A 81 -5.07 -11.41 14.99
C GLY A 81 -5.90 -11.03 13.75
N ARG A 82 -5.71 -9.83 13.21
CA ARG A 82 -6.49 -9.34 12.06
C ARG A 82 -5.84 -9.77 10.74
N ALA A 83 -6.66 -10.09 9.74
CA ALA A 83 -6.22 -10.20 8.36
C ALA A 83 -5.92 -8.80 7.82
N VAL A 84 -4.64 -8.51 7.54
CA VAL A 84 -4.23 -7.18 7.07
C VAL A 84 -3.95 -7.22 5.57
N TRP A 85 -4.72 -6.43 4.83
CA TRP A 85 -4.50 -6.14 3.42
C TRP A 85 -3.79 -4.80 3.28
N LEU A 86 -2.83 -4.74 2.38
CA LEU A 86 -2.16 -3.50 2.00
C LEU A 86 -2.50 -3.17 0.55
N GLY A 87 -2.98 -1.97 0.30
CA GLY A 87 -3.30 -1.51 -1.03
C GLY A 87 -2.76 -0.12 -1.31
N GLY A 88 -2.86 0.28 -2.56
CA GLY A 88 -2.43 1.61 -2.97
C GLY A 88 -2.74 1.92 -4.42
N ILE A 89 -2.54 3.18 -4.78
CA ILE A 89 -2.74 3.70 -6.13
C ILE A 89 -1.43 4.30 -6.65
N SER A 90 -1.02 3.98 -7.88
CA SER A 90 0.18 4.57 -8.51
C SER A 90 1.42 4.43 -7.62
N PHE A 91 1.97 5.53 -7.13
CA PHE A 91 3.11 5.53 -6.22
C PHE A 91 2.82 4.86 -4.87
N GLY A 92 1.60 4.96 -4.35
CA GLY A 92 1.18 4.20 -3.17
C GLY A 92 1.14 2.69 -3.43
N ALA A 93 0.78 2.27 -4.64
CA ALA A 93 0.82 0.86 -5.01
C ALA A 93 2.26 0.33 -5.11
N TYR A 94 3.20 1.14 -5.62
CA TYR A 94 4.62 0.81 -5.61
C TYR A 94 5.13 0.53 -4.18
N LEU A 95 4.84 1.42 -3.25
CA LEU A 95 5.25 1.26 -1.85
C LEU A 95 4.57 0.06 -1.18
N ALA A 96 3.32 -0.25 -1.54
CA ALA A 96 2.66 -1.47 -1.07
C ALA A 96 3.41 -2.73 -1.53
N LEU A 97 3.90 -2.76 -2.77
CA LEU A 97 4.70 -3.86 -3.29
C LEU A 97 6.06 -3.96 -2.58
N CYS A 98 6.79 -2.85 -2.41
CA CYS A 98 8.05 -2.84 -1.67
C CYS A 98 7.88 -3.29 -0.20
N CYS A 99 6.77 -2.91 0.44
CA CYS A 99 6.48 -3.37 1.79
C CYS A 99 6.23 -4.87 1.84
N ALA A 100 5.47 -5.43 0.88
CA ALA A 100 5.21 -6.86 0.80
C ALA A 100 6.49 -7.68 0.52
N GLU A 101 7.39 -7.15 -0.30
CA GLU A 101 8.70 -7.75 -0.57
C GLU A 101 9.54 -7.87 0.71
N ARG A 102 9.58 -6.81 1.54
CA ARG A 102 10.31 -6.80 2.82
C ARG A 102 9.71 -7.70 3.90
N HIS A 103 8.44 -8.08 3.76
CA HIS A 103 7.69 -8.86 4.74
C HIS A 103 6.92 -10.03 4.07
N PRO A 104 7.64 -10.99 3.46
CA PRO A 104 7.03 -12.04 2.65
C PRO A 104 6.14 -12.95 3.50
N GLY A 105 4.90 -13.16 3.03
CA GLY A 105 3.92 -14.05 3.68
C GLY A 105 3.22 -13.45 4.90
N GLU A 106 3.55 -12.22 5.30
CA GLU A 106 3.00 -11.61 6.51
C GLU A 106 1.65 -10.90 6.26
N LEU A 107 1.40 -10.40 5.05
CA LEU A 107 0.15 -9.75 4.65
C LEU A 107 -0.88 -10.77 4.13
N ALA A 108 -2.16 -10.53 4.41
CA ALA A 108 -3.26 -11.38 3.95
C ALA A 108 -3.59 -11.19 2.45
N GLY A 109 -3.20 -10.04 1.88
CA GLY A 109 -3.41 -9.75 0.46
C GLY A 109 -2.96 -8.34 0.06
N LEU A 110 -2.85 -8.14 -1.25
CA LEU A 110 -2.55 -6.85 -1.86
C LEU A 110 -3.71 -6.36 -2.73
N CYS A 111 -3.99 -5.06 -2.69
CA CYS A 111 -4.94 -4.39 -3.57
C CYS A 111 -4.28 -3.19 -4.25
N VAL A 112 -3.63 -3.41 -5.39
CA VAL A 112 -2.86 -2.39 -6.11
C VAL A 112 -3.58 -1.92 -7.36
N LEU A 113 -3.70 -0.60 -7.53
CA LEU A 113 -4.39 0.03 -8.65
C LEU A 113 -3.40 0.88 -9.44
N ALA A 114 -3.28 0.57 -10.75
CA ALA A 114 -2.39 1.26 -11.69
C ALA A 114 -0.99 1.51 -11.10
N PRO A 115 -0.26 0.45 -10.66
CA PRO A 115 1.01 0.60 -9.97
C PRO A 115 2.03 1.34 -10.83
N TRP A 116 2.73 2.30 -10.23
CA TRP A 116 3.89 2.93 -10.85
C TRP A 116 5.11 2.04 -10.64
N LEU A 117 5.58 1.34 -11.67
CA LEU A 117 6.67 0.35 -11.55
C LEU A 117 8.02 0.87 -12.05
N GLY A 118 8.16 2.19 -12.15
CA GLY A 118 9.38 2.84 -12.63
C GLY A 118 9.13 3.80 -13.78
N THR A 119 10.23 4.33 -14.32
CA THR A 119 10.18 5.31 -15.40
C THR A 119 9.83 4.64 -16.74
N HIS A 120 9.49 5.47 -17.73
CA HIS A 120 9.23 5.02 -19.10
C HIS A 120 10.42 4.27 -19.73
N LEU A 121 11.64 4.49 -19.23
CA LEU A 121 12.84 3.77 -19.65
C LEU A 121 12.74 2.28 -19.27
N ILE A 122 12.47 2.00 -17.98
CA ILE A 122 12.33 0.63 -17.45
C ILE A 122 11.13 -0.06 -18.10
N THR A 123 9.98 0.61 -18.17
CA THR A 123 8.80 0.00 -18.81
C THR A 123 9.00 -0.22 -20.31
N GLY A 124 9.81 0.63 -20.95
CA GLY A 124 10.18 0.49 -22.36
C GLY A 124 11.18 -0.64 -22.62
N GLU A 125 12.05 -0.97 -21.65
CA GLU A 125 12.90 -2.16 -21.71
C GLU A 125 12.08 -3.43 -21.59
N ILE A 126 11.18 -3.49 -20.60
CA ILE A 126 10.26 -4.63 -20.43
C ILE A 126 9.40 -4.84 -21.68
N ALA A 127 8.85 -3.77 -22.26
CA ALA A 127 8.03 -3.86 -23.46
C ALA A 127 8.81 -4.28 -24.73
N ARG A 128 10.14 -4.12 -24.73
CA ARG A 128 11.02 -4.59 -25.82
C ARG A 128 11.42 -6.05 -25.65
N ALA A 129 11.32 -6.60 -24.43
CA ALA A 129 11.52 -8.03 -24.21
C ALA A 129 10.36 -8.82 -24.83
N PRO A 130 10.60 -10.06 -25.32
CA PRO A 130 9.54 -10.92 -25.84
C PRO A 130 8.42 -11.18 -24.82
N ASP A 131 8.79 -11.31 -23.56
CA ASP A 131 7.92 -11.37 -22.40
C ASP A 131 8.69 -10.96 -21.13
N VAL A 132 7.99 -10.88 -19.99
CA VAL A 132 8.59 -10.47 -18.71
C VAL A 132 9.60 -11.48 -18.15
N HIS A 133 9.52 -12.75 -18.54
CA HIS A 133 10.47 -13.78 -18.10
C HIS A 133 11.78 -13.73 -18.92
N ALA A 134 11.70 -13.21 -20.14
CA ALA A 134 12.85 -12.97 -21.01
C ALA A 134 13.49 -11.59 -20.77
N TRP A 135 12.92 -10.76 -19.90
CA TRP A 135 13.52 -9.48 -19.51
C TRP A 135 14.63 -9.71 -18.48
N GLU A 136 15.85 -9.31 -18.81
CA GLU A 136 16.97 -9.28 -17.86
C GLU A 136 16.89 -7.98 -17.04
N ALA A 137 16.38 -8.12 -15.81
CA ALA A 137 16.43 -7.02 -14.86
C ALA A 137 17.90 -6.68 -14.53
N GLY A 138 18.23 -5.39 -14.53
CA GLY A 138 19.50 -4.92 -13.99
C GLY A 138 19.61 -5.21 -12.49
N GLU A 139 20.81 -5.05 -11.93
CA GLU A 139 20.98 -5.16 -10.49
C GLU A 139 20.10 -4.12 -9.77
N PRO A 140 19.33 -4.53 -8.74
CA PRO A 140 18.66 -3.58 -7.87
C PRO A 140 19.72 -2.62 -7.32
N ALA A 141 19.43 -1.32 -7.32
CA ALA A 141 20.31 -0.37 -6.62
C ALA A 141 20.48 -0.85 -5.17
N GLU A 142 21.72 -0.90 -4.69
CA GLU A 142 22.01 -1.21 -3.30
C GLU A 142 21.22 -0.24 -2.40
N ASP A 143 20.72 -0.76 -1.28
CA ASP A 143 20.11 0.08 -0.26
C ASP A 143 21.20 1.04 0.25
N ASP A 144 21.08 2.33 -0.04
CA ASP A 144 21.87 3.36 0.65
C ASP A 144 21.52 3.24 2.16
N GLU A 145 22.47 2.75 2.97
CA GLU A 145 22.35 2.61 4.43
C GLU A 145 21.95 3.92 5.14
#